data_AF-A0A3A6QXI2-F1
#
_entry.id   AF-A0A3A6QXI2-F1
#
_cell.length_a   1.000
_cell.length_b   1.000
_cell.length_c   1.000
_cell.angle_alpha   90.00
_cell.angle_beta   90.00
_cell.angle_gamma   90.00
#
_symmetry.space_group_name_H-M   'P 1'
#
loop_
_entity.id
_entity.type
_entity.pdbx_description
1 polymer ?
#
loop_
_entity_poly.entity_id
_entity_poly.type
_entity_poly.pdbx_seq_one_letter_code
_entity_poly.pdbx_strand_id
1 'polypeptide(L)'
;MKKFLRLDLLGAVCSLLSYIYLLGHGSSHPLWQWPLEALHGAAFTFAWGFGASKSLAYVLSIITFIAVTVSGYLLGKIISRWLSRYR
;
A
#
# COMPACT_ATOMS: atom_id res chain seq x y z
N MET A 1 -18.12 11.96 -14.19
CA MET A 1 -17.64 11.75 -12.81
C MET A 1 -17.41 10.26 -12.45
N LYS A 2 -18.37 9.34 -12.63
CA LYS A 2 -18.23 7.92 -12.19
C LYS A 2 -17.04 7.13 -12.77
N LYS A 3 -16.58 7.42 -14.00
CA LYS A 3 -15.44 6.70 -14.63
C LYS A 3 -14.08 7.04 -14.01
N PHE A 4 -13.88 8.29 -13.59
CA PHE A 4 -12.64 8.74 -12.95
C PHE A 4 -12.47 8.07 -11.58
N LEU A 5 -13.54 8.07 -10.78
CA LEU A 5 -13.58 7.45 -9.47
C LEU A 5 -13.23 5.94 -9.49
N ARG A 6 -13.51 5.24 -10.60
CA ARG A 6 -13.15 3.83 -10.77
C ARG A 6 -11.65 3.63 -10.97
N LEU A 7 -10.98 4.50 -11.71
CA LEU A 7 -9.53 4.40 -11.96
C LEU A 7 -8.72 4.77 -10.73
N ASP A 8 -9.17 5.77 -9.97
CA ASP A 8 -8.53 6.18 -8.72
C ASP A 8 -8.60 5.05 -7.67
N LEU A 9 -9.77 4.41 -7.54
CA LEU A 9 -9.97 3.26 -6.65
C LEU A 9 -9.13 2.06 -7.08
N LEU A 10 -9.08 1.75 -8.38
CA LEU A 10 -8.25 0.67 -8.91
C LEU A 10 -6.77 0.93 -8.62
N GLY A 11 -6.31 2.17 -8.78
CA GLY A 11 -4.93 2.56 -8.44
C GLY A 11 -4.60 2.31 -6.97
N ALA A 12 -5.50 2.66 -6.07
CA ALA A 12 -5.35 2.44 -4.63
C ALA A 12 -5.32 0.94 -4.26
N VAL A 13 -6.22 0.14 -4.84
CA VAL A 13 -6.26 -1.31 -4.59
C VAL A 13 -5.03 -2.00 -5.15
N CYS A 14 -4.61 -1.65 -6.38
CA CYS A 14 -3.42 -2.22 -6.99
C CYS A 14 -2.15 -1.88 -6.21
N SER A 15 -1.99 -0.63 -5.73
CA SER A 15 -0.81 -0.27 -4.95
C SER A 15 -0.75 -1.01 -3.62
N LEU A 16 -1.88 -1.13 -2.92
CA LEU A 16 -1.98 -1.87 -1.67
C LEU A 16 -1.67 -3.36 -1.86
N LEU A 17 -2.27 -3.99 -2.88
CA LEU A 17 -2.01 -5.40 -3.20
C LEU A 17 -0.55 -5.63 -3.60
N SER A 18 0.03 -4.72 -4.39
CA SER A 18 1.44 -4.79 -4.78
C SER A 18 2.37 -4.69 -3.57
N TYR A 19 2.05 -3.82 -2.62
CA TYR A 19 2.84 -3.67 -1.40
C TYR A 19 2.75 -4.89 -0.48
N ILE A 20 1.53 -5.44 -0.29
CA ILE A 20 1.34 -6.69 0.45
C ILE A 20 2.06 -7.84 -0.24
N TYR A 21 2.00 -7.92 -1.57
CA TYR A 21 2.72 -8.93 -2.35
C TYR A 21 4.23 -8.80 -2.17
N LEU A 22 4.79 -7.59 -2.27
CA LEU A 22 6.23 -7.36 -2.13
C LEU A 22 6.77 -7.83 -0.77
N LEU A 23 6.00 -7.64 0.30
CA LEU A 23 6.39 -8.06 1.64
C LEU A 23 6.03 -9.53 1.94
N GLY A 24 4.96 -10.05 1.33
CA GLY A 24 4.41 -11.37 1.59
C GLY A 24 4.87 -12.48 0.64
N HIS A 25 5.48 -12.17 -0.51
CA HIS A 25 5.79 -13.15 -1.56
C HIS A 25 6.72 -14.29 -1.10
N GLY A 26 7.60 -14.03 -0.15
CA GLY A 26 8.48 -15.05 0.45
C GLY A 26 7.87 -15.82 1.63
N SER A 27 6.61 -15.52 2.00
CA SER A 27 5.96 -16.16 3.15
C SER A 27 5.47 -17.55 2.80
N SER A 28 5.69 -18.52 3.70
CA SER A 28 5.11 -19.87 3.63
C SER A 28 3.64 -19.91 4.04
N HIS A 29 3.09 -18.79 4.51
CA HIS A 29 1.71 -18.69 4.96
C HIS A 29 0.70 -18.55 3.79
N PRO A 30 -0.57 -18.93 4.00
CA PRO A 30 -1.63 -18.73 3.03
C PRO A 30 -1.86 -17.25 2.68
N LEU A 31 -2.29 -16.97 1.45
CA LEU A 31 -2.53 -15.62 0.90
C LEU A 31 -3.39 -14.71 1.80
N TRP A 32 -4.36 -15.26 2.53
CA TRP A 32 -5.26 -14.48 3.38
C TRP A 32 -4.56 -13.94 4.64
N GLN A 33 -3.42 -14.50 5.04
CA GLN A 33 -2.60 -14.03 6.16
C GLN A 33 -1.56 -12.98 5.74
N TRP A 34 -1.28 -12.86 4.44
CA TRP A 34 -0.25 -11.95 3.92
C TRP A 34 -0.43 -10.49 4.32
N PRO A 35 -1.64 -9.91 4.44
CA PRO A 35 -1.77 -8.53 4.91
C PRO A 35 -1.23 -8.32 6.33
N LEU A 36 -1.45 -9.28 7.23
CA LEU A 36 -0.94 -9.23 8.60
C LEU A 36 0.57 -9.45 8.62
N GLU A 37 1.07 -10.40 7.84
CA GLU A 37 2.51 -10.66 7.71
C GLU A 37 3.25 -9.45 7.13
N ALA A 38 2.69 -8.78 6.12
CA ALA A 38 3.24 -7.56 5.56
C ALA A 38 3.27 -6.43 6.59
N LEU A 39 2.26 -6.32 7.45
CA LEU A 39 2.23 -5.32 8.52
C LEU A 39 3.30 -5.59 9.58
N HIS A 40 3.47 -6.85 9.99
CA HIS A 40 4.55 -7.29 10.89
C HIS A 40 5.93 -7.07 10.28
N GLY A 41 6.11 -7.42 9.00
CA GLY A 41 7.35 -7.21 8.26
C GLY A 41 7.72 -5.74 8.16
N ALA A 42 6.76 -4.87 7.83
CA ALA A 42 6.97 -3.43 7.80
C ALA A 42 7.29 -2.86 9.20
N ALA A 43 6.59 -3.31 10.25
CA ALA A 43 6.90 -2.92 11.62
C ALA A 43 8.29 -3.40 12.04
N PHE A 44 8.69 -4.61 11.64
CA PHE A 44 10.06 -5.12 11.85
C PHE A 44 11.10 -4.24 11.16
N THR A 45 10.87 -3.83 9.90
CA THR A 45 11.76 -2.90 9.19
C THR A 45 11.93 -1.58 9.93
N PHE A 46 10.87 -1.01 10.51
CA PHE A 46 10.98 0.22 11.30
C PHE A 46 11.66 0.01 12.66
N ALA A 47 11.34 -1.08 13.37
CA ALA A 47 11.95 -1.38 14.65
C ALA A 47 13.45 -1.67 14.50
N TRP A 48 13.83 -2.47 13.50
CA TRP A 48 15.22 -2.85 13.25
C TRP A 48 16.01 -1.77 12.49
N GLY A 49 15.44 -1.19 11.44
CA GLY A 49 16.13 -0.22 10.58
C GLY A 49 16.20 1.19 11.15
N PHE A 50 15.15 1.65 11.87
CA PHE A 50 15.11 2.98 12.48
C PHE A 50 15.31 2.96 14.00
N GLY A 51 15.43 1.78 14.62
CA GLY A 51 15.55 1.65 16.08
C GLY A 51 14.26 2.05 16.83
N ALA A 52 13.11 2.06 16.14
CA ALA A 52 11.85 2.47 16.73
C ALA A 52 11.39 1.48 17.83
N SER A 53 10.76 2.00 18.89
CA SER A 53 10.10 1.15 19.89
C SER A 53 8.98 0.33 19.23
N LYS A 54 8.64 -0.85 19.78
CA LYS A 54 7.61 -1.73 19.20
C LYS A 54 6.33 -0.97 18.84
N SER A 55 5.77 -0.22 19.78
CA SER A 55 4.52 0.53 19.55
C SER A 55 4.67 1.57 18.43
N LEU A 56 5.79 2.30 18.39
CA LEU A 56 6.05 3.30 17.35
C LEU A 56 6.21 2.65 15.97
N ALA A 57 6.88 1.50 15.91
CA ALA A 57 7.10 0.77 14.66
C ALA A 57 5.80 0.27 14.02
N TYR A 58 4.85 -0.19 14.84
CA TYR A 58 3.51 -0.55 14.37
C TYR A 58 2.73 0.66 13.86
N VAL A 59 2.80 1.79 14.55
CA VAL A 59 2.16 3.04 14.10
C VAL A 59 2.74 3.49 12.76
N LEU A 60 4.06 3.48 12.61
CA LEU A 60 4.74 3.83 11.36
C LEU A 60 4.41 2.86 10.22
N SER A 61 4.27 1.56 10.52
CA SER A 61 3.82 0.55 9.56
C SER A 61 2.41 0.89 9.04
N ILE A 62 1.44 1.16 9.92
CA ILE A 62 0.08 1.55 9.53
C ILE A 62 0.08 2.83 8.69
N ILE A 63 0.85 3.85 9.10
CA ILE A 63 1.00 5.10 8.33
C ILE A 63 1.55 4.80 6.94
N THR A 64 2.49 3.87 6.81
CA THR A 64 3.07 3.47 5.52
C THR A 64 2.03 2.80 4.63
N PHE A 65 1.21 1.88 5.16
CA PHE A 65 0.09 1.28 4.41
C PHE A 65 -0.88 2.33 3.87
N ILE A 66 -1.24 3.32 4.70
CA ILE A 66 -2.07 4.45 4.29
C ILE A 66 -1.37 5.26 3.20
N ALA A 67 -0.09 5.59 3.38
CA ALA A 67 0.69 6.36 2.41
C ALA A 67 0.77 5.67 1.05
N VAL A 68 0.98 4.35 1.00
CA VAL A 68 0.98 3.55 -0.24
C VAL A 68 -0.40 3.54 -0.92
N THR A 69 -1.46 3.45 -0.12
CA THR A 69 -2.83 3.47 -0.65
C THR A 69 -3.15 4.84 -1.25
N VAL A 70 -2.80 5.92 -0.54
CA VAL A 70 -3.01 7.30 -0.99
C VAL A 70 -2.16 7.62 -2.21
N SER A 71 -0.90 7.16 -2.25
CA SER A 71 -0.04 7.37 -3.43
C SER A 71 -0.59 6.66 -4.67
N GLY A 72 -1.07 5.41 -4.52
CA GLY A 72 -1.76 4.68 -5.60
C GLY A 72 -3.03 5.38 -6.07
N TYR A 73 -3.84 5.90 -5.14
CA TYR A 73 -5.02 6.69 -5.46
C TYR A 73 -4.68 7.97 -6.24
N LEU A 74 -3.66 8.71 -5.79
CA LEU A 74 -3.22 9.94 -6.44
C LEU A 74 -2.65 9.66 -7.84
N LEU A 75 -1.88 8.58 -8.01
CA LEU A 75 -1.39 8.13 -9.31
C LEU A 75 -2.55 7.76 -10.24
N GLY A 76 -3.54 7.01 -9.75
CA GLY A 76 -4.77 6.72 -10.49
C GLY A 76 -5.48 8.00 -10.95
N LYS A 77 -5.57 9.00 -10.07
CA LYS A 77 -6.16 10.32 -10.38
C LYS A 77 -5.36 11.14 -11.37
N ILE A 78 -4.04 11.05 -11.32
CA ILE A 78 -3.18 11.69 -12.31
C ILE A 78 -3.42 11.02 -13.66
N ILE A 79 -3.29 9.70 -13.76
CA ILE A 79 -3.48 8.93 -15.00
C ILE A 79 -4.87 9.18 -15.58
N SER A 80 -5.91 9.18 -14.75
CA SER A 80 -7.28 9.43 -15.19
C SER A 80 -7.45 10.82 -15.81
N ARG A 81 -6.87 11.85 -15.18
CA ARG A 81 -6.85 13.23 -15.73
C ARG A 81 -6.09 13.31 -17.05
N TRP A 82 -4.91 12.69 -17.13
CA TRP A 82 -4.12 12.65 -18.37
C TRP A 82 -4.90 12.00 -19.51
N LEU A 83 -5.53 10.85 -19.26
CA LEU A 83 -6.31 10.12 -20.25
C LEU A 83 -7.51 10.94 -20.75
N SER A 84 -8.15 11.72 -19.87
CA SER A 84 -9.25 12.61 -20.26
C SER A 84 -8.83 13.85 -21.03
N ARG A 85 -7.56 14.25 -20.93
CA ARG A 85 -7.03 15.41 -21.68
C ARG A 85 -6.66 15.03 -23.11
N TYR A 86 -6.40 13.76 -23.37
CA TYR A 86 -6.05 13.22 -24.68
C TYR A 86 -7.26 12.84 -25.54
N ARG A 87 -8.48 12.94 -25.00
CA ARG A 87 -9.73 12.49 -25.61
C ARG A 87 -10.71 13.64 -25.69
#